data_AF-A0A915EU30-F1
#
_entry.id   AF-A0A915EU30-F1
#
_cell.length_a   1.000
_cell.length_b   1.000
_cell.length_c   1.000
_cell.angle_alpha   90.00
_cell.angle_beta   90.00
_cell.angle_gamma   90.00
#
_symmetry.space_group_name_H-M   'P 1'
#
loop_
_entity.id
_entity.type
_entity.pdbx_description
1 polymer ?
#
loop_
_entity_poly.entity_id
_entity_poly.type
_entity_poly.pdbx_seq_one_letter_code
_entity_poly.pdbx_strand_id
1 'polypeptide(L)'
;MKTMRSFEVIVDDFPKNISHNELIDYFSSFGETPLYVRIMHASNGLVNYGYATFASEDMLNRVLSARSHEIAGNYVDIRRHYRDELTLCVGGLHQKTTSETLHAFYSKFGTLSRAEVCLSRNNGYTRGYAFVTFDFREGIDAAFNSQPHVIDDKKVDLLRGVGGYTLTSRNLPPSATEEDVRNHFAPFGNVIDCEMFPEISIASTTFSSEKDLLKALKYAPNVLHGQKFITKPIDASGSLQRKVLIAGLGSIKSKIHLKTFFSIYGKVVDCDLKDNRDFGFVVFASAKDAETVLRSGPFKMDSNGCRSVFVHPFL
;
A
#
# COMPACT_ATOMS: atom_id res chain seq x y z
N MET A 1 -9.26 12.57 6.72
CA MET A 1 -9.95 11.49 5.99
C MET A 1 -9.39 10.20 6.55
N LYS A 2 -10.21 9.28 7.05
CA LYS A 2 -9.73 8.13 7.82
C LYS A 2 -9.01 7.13 6.89
N THR A 3 -7.71 6.96 7.06
CA THR A 3 -6.93 5.93 6.34
C THR A 3 -7.40 4.56 6.84
N MET A 4 -8.09 3.78 5.98
CA MET A 4 -8.78 2.53 6.37
C MET A 4 -7.88 1.29 6.41
N ARG A 5 -8.27 0.33 7.24
CA ARG A 5 -7.76 -1.05 7.30
C ARG A 5 -7.70 -1.71 5.92
N SER A 6 -6.57 -2.32 5.56
CA SER A 6 -6.41 -3.12 4.33
C SER A 6 -6.63 -4.61 4.62
N PHE A 7 -7.24 -5.32 3.66
CA PHE A 7 -7.39 -6.78 3.69
C PHE A 7 -6.34 -7.40 2.77
N GLU A 8 -5.08 -7.26 3.16
CA GLU A 8 -3.95 -7.68 2.33
C GLU A 8 -3.21 -8.86 2.98
N VAL A 9 -2.70 -9.76 2.14
CA VAL A 9 -1.71 -10.76 2.52
C VAL A 9 -0.37 -10.43 1.90
N ILE A 10 0.69 -10.82 2.60
CA ILE A 10 2.00 -11.00 2.04
C ILE A 10 2.16 -12.49 1.74
N VAL A 11 2.70 -12.78 0.57
CA VAL A 11 3.05 -14.11 0.11
C VAL A 11 4.56 -14.15 0.01
N ASP A 12 5.18 -14.93 0.87
CA ASP A 12 6.62 -15.18 0.88
C ASP A 12 6.89 -16.49 0.10
N ASP A 13 8.15 -16.74 -0.29
CA ASP A 13 8.58 -17.98 -0.97
C ASP A 13 8.02 -18.22 -2.38
N PHE A 14 7.80 -17.15 -3.15
CA PHE A 14 7.39 -17.31 -4.54
C PHE A 14 8.44 -18.03 -5.42
N PRO A 15 7.99 -18.81 -6.43
CA PRO A 15 8.88 -19.28 -7.47
C PRO A 15 9.48 -18.13 -8.29
N LYS A 16 10.66 -18.36 -8.87
CA LYS A 16 11.43 -17.32 -9.59
C LYS A 16 10.66 -16.63 -10.72
N ASN A 17 9.75 -17.34 -11.37
CA ASN A 17 9.08 -16.91 -12.61
C ASN A 17 7.55 -16.84 -12.47
N ILE A 18 7.02 -16.58 -11.26
CA ILE A 18 5.57 -16.46 -11.09
C ILE A 18 5.03 -15.25 -11.87
N SER A 19 3.91 -15.45 -12.55
CA SER A 19 3.18 -14.40 -13.26
C SER A 19 2.03 -13.83 -12.42
N HIS A 20 1.62 -12.61 -12.75
CA HIS A 20 0.48 -11.96 -12.11
C HIS A 20 -0.82 -12.79 -12.28
N ASN A 21 -1.01 -13.42 -13.45
CA ASN A 21 -2.20 -14.23 -13.72
C ASN A 21 -2.27 -15.48 -12.85
N GLU A 22 -1.15 -16.19 -12.65
CA GLU A 22 -1.11 -17.36 -11.77
C GLU A 22 -1.49 -17.00 -10.32
N LEU A 23 -1.05 -15.83 -9.86
CA LEU A 23 -1.39 -15.33 -8.53
C LEU A 23 -2.87 -14.94 -8.43
N ILE A 24 -3.41 -14.29 -9.47
CA ILE A 24 -4.84 -13.93 -9.56
C ILE A 24 -5.71 -15.19 -9.58
N ASP A 25 -5.39 -16.16 -10.43
CA ASP A 25 -6.15 -17.40 -10.58
C ASP A 25 -6.16 -18.20 -9.28
N TYR A 26 -5.00 -18.28 -8.62
CA TYR A 26 -4.88 -18.93 -7.31
C TYR A 26 -5.81 -18.31 -6.28
N PHE A 27 -5.71 -16.99 -6.05
CA PHE A 27 -6.57 -16.34 -5.05
C PHE A 27 -8.05 -16.33 -5.46
N SER A 28 -8.35 -16.29 -6.76
CA SER A 28 -9.71 -16.40 -7.28
C SER A 28 -10.37 -17.74 -6.93
N SER A 29 -9.59 -18.81 -6.74
CA SER A 29 -10.10 -20.11 -6.29
C SER A 29 -10.74 -20.08 -4.89
N PHE A 30 -10.44 -19.06 -4.08
CA PHE A 30 -11.07 -18.86 -2.77
C PHE A 30 -12.46 -18.22 -2.85
N GLY A 31 -12.96 -17.92 -4.06
CA GLY A 31 -14.35 -17.55 -4.34
C GLY A 31 -14.57 -16.08 -4.72
N GLU A 32 -13.53 -15.25 -4.67
CA GLU A 32 -13.54 -13.83 -5.08
C GLU A 32 -12.19 -13.53 -5.77
N THR A 33 -12.19 -12.68 -6.80
CA THR A 33 -10.93 -12.25 -7.43
C THR A 33 -10.22 -11.23 -6.53
N PRO A 34 -8.90 -11.33 -6.30
CA PRO A 34 -8.16 -10.30 -5.56
C PRO A 34 -8.27 -8.94 -6.28
N LEU A 35 -8.40 -7.87 -5.51
CA LEU A 35 -8.48 -6.50 -6.03
C LEU A 35 -7.18 -6.06 -6.70
N TYR A 36 -6.06 -6.49 -6.13
CA TYR A 36 -4.73 -6.14 -6.60
C TYR A 36 -3.76 -7.22 -6.18
N VAL A 37 -2.81 -7.55 -7.07
CA VAL A 37 -1.67 -8.39 -6.73
C VAL A 37 -0.38 -7.70 -7.17
N ARG A 38 0.67 -7.88 -6.38
CA ARG A 38 2.02 -7.36 -6.67
C ARG A 38 3.04 -8.45 -6.44
N ILE A 39 3.98 -8.61 -7.36
CA ILE A 39 5.10 -9.55 -7.23
C ILE A 39 6.38 -8.73 -7.13
N MET A 40 7.17 -9.01 -6.09
CA MET A 40 8.46 -8.42 -5.84
C MET A 40 9.55 -9.46 -6.14
N HIS A 41 10.44 -9.09 -7.06
CA HIS A 41 11.61 -9.88 -7.38
C HIS A 41 12.81 -9.31 -6.62
N ALA A 42 13.38 -10.09 -5.70
CA ALA A 42 14.56 -9.64 -4.98
C ALA A 42 15.77 -9.63 -5.93
N SER A 43 16.38 -8.46 -6.11
CA SER A 43 17.51 -8.22 -7.02
C SER A 43 18.81 -8.93 -6.60
N ASN A 44 18.89 -9.46 -5.38
CA ASN A 44 20.07 -10.08 -4.78
C ASN A 44 19.96 -11.60 -4.56
N GLY A 45 18.96 -12.26 -5.16
CA GLY A 45 18.77 -13.71 -4.99
C GLY A 45 18.14 -14.13 -3.65
N LEU A 46 17.65 -13.16 -2.86
CA LEU A 46 16.70 -13.45 -1.77
C LEU A 46 15.37 -13.94 -2.33
N VAL A 47 14.55 -14.45 -1.43
CA VAL A 47 13.23 -15.03 -1.69
C VAL A 47 12.34 -14.02 -2.42
N ASN A 48 11.68 -14.44 -3.50
CA ASN A 48 10.62 -13.63 -4.11
C ASN A 48 9.42 -13.58 -3.15
N TYR A 49 8.78 -12.42 -3.06
CA TYR A 49 7.59 -12.25 -2.24
C TYR A 49 6.60 -11.35 -2.97
N GLY A 50 5.41 -11.16 -2.43
CA GLY A 50 4.50 -10.17 -2.96
C GLY A 50 3.22 -10.10 -2.15
N TYR A 51 2.22 -9.45 -2.74
CA TYR A 51 1.05 -9.03 -2.00
C TYR A 51 -0.21 -9.34 -2.77
N ALA A 52 -1.29 -9.64 -2.05
CA ALA A 52 -2.62 -9.70 -2.62
C ALA A 52 -3.61 -8.98 -1.70
N THR A 53 -4.29 -7.98 -2.24
CA THR A 53 -5.33 -7.22 -1.56
C THR A 53 -6.70 -7.76 -1.93
N PHE A 54 -7.57 -7.94 -0.94
CA PHE A 54 -8.91 -8.47 -1.06
C PHE A 54 -9.98 -7.41 -0.75
N ALA A 55 -11.19 -7.62 -1.30
CA ALA A 55 -12.31 -6.70 -1.07
C ALA A 55 -12.95 -6.87 0.32
N SER A 56 -12.86 -8.08 0.88
CA SER A 56 -13.53 -8.48 2.11
C SER A 56 -12.56 -9.15 3.09
N GLU A 57 -12.83 -8.97 4.38
CA GLU A 57 -12.13 -9.71 5.44
C GLU A 57 -12.47 -11.21 5.40
N ASP A 58 -13.65 -11.58 4.91
CA ASP A 58 -14.05 -12.98 4.78
C ASP A 58 -13.21 -13.72 3.74
N MET A 59 -12.86 -13.08 2.62
CA MET A 59 -11.91 -13.65 1.66
C MET A 59 -10.52 -13.80 2.29
N LEU A 60 -10.03 -12.75 2.97
CA LEU A 60 -8.75 -12.78 3.68
C LEU A 60 -8.70 -13.94 4.69
N ASN A 61 -9.74 -14.11 5.49
CA ASN A 61 -9.82 -15.17 6.49
C ASN A 61 -9.87 -16.56 5.86
N ARG A 62 -10.62 -16.73 4.74
CA ARG A 62 -10.63 -17.98 3.97
C ARG A 62 -9.23 -18.36 3.50
N VAL A 63 -8.50 -17.41 2.92
CA VAL A 63 -7.10 -17.59 2.51
C VAL A 63 -6.26 -18.00 3.72
N LEU A 64 -6.24 -17.21 4.78
CA LEU A 64 -5.39 -17.46 5.96
C LEU A 64 -5.77 -18.73 6.73
N SER A 65 -6.99 -19.25 6.58
CA SER A 65 -7.44 -20.49 7.22
C SER A 65 -7.05 -21.76 6.46
N ALA A 66 -6.55 -21.63 5.23
CA ALA A 66 -6.08 -22.77 4.46
C ALA A 66 -4.88 -23.43 5.16
N ARG A 67 -4.84 -24.76 5.14
CA ARG A 67 -3.75 -25.51 5.78
C ARG A 67 -2.40 -25.32 5.11
N SER A 68 -2.42 -25.11 3.80
CA SER A 68 -1.23 -24.95 2.97
C SER A 68 -1.61 -24.19 1.71
N HIS A 69 -0.63 -23.46 1.18
CA HIS A 69 -0.76 -22.73 -0.07
C HIS A 69 0.24 -23.26 -1.08
N GLU A 70 -0.25 -23.67 -2.25
CA GLU A 70 0.56 -24.10 -3.37
C GLU A 70 0.22 -23.24 -4.58
N ILE A 71 1.21 -22.52 -5.09
CA ILE A 71 1.06 -21.60 -6.22
C ILE A 71 2.13 -21.95 -7.27
N ALA A 72 1.70 -22.20 -8.50
CA ALA A 72 2.57 -22.62 -9.59
C ALA A 72 3.50 -23.80 -9.21
N GLY A 73 2.95 -24.80 -8.51
CA GLY A 73 3.69 -26.00 -8.10
C GLY A 73 4.67 -25.82 -6.93
N ASN A 74 4.66 -24.66 -6.26
CA ASN A 74 5.53 -24.37 -5.12
C ASN A 74 4.71 -24.05 -3.88
N TYR A 75 5.13 -24.58 -2.72
CA TYR A 75 4.55 -24.19 -1.45
C TYR A 75 5.03 -22.79 -1.06
N VAL A 76 4.08 -21.94 -0.69
CA VAL A 76 4.32 -20.55 -0.30
C VAL A 76 3.84 -20.31 1.13
N ASP A 77 4.45 -19.35 1.83
CA ASP A 77 3.94 -18.87 3.11
C ASP A 77 3.04 -17.66 2.88
N ILE A 78 1.80 -17.71 3.40
CA ILE A 78 0.85 -16.61 3.28
C ILE A 78 0.49 -16.12 4.67
N ARG A 79 0.72 -14.83 4.90
CA ARG A 79 0.45 -14.19 6.19
C ARG A 79 -0.28 -12.88 5.96
N ARG A 80 -1.05 -12.44 6.96
CA ARG A 80 -1.70 -11.13 6.90
C ARG A 80 -0.63 -10.04 6.78
N HIS A 81 -0.75 -9.20 5.76
CA HIS A 81 0.07 -8.01 5.65
C HIS A 81 -0.61 -6.88 6.43
N TYR A 82 0.19 -6.20 7.23
CA TYR A 82 -0.24 -5.04 7.99
C TYR A 82 0.55 -3.85 7.45
N ARG A 83 -0.15 -2.79 7.08
CA ARG A 83 0.53 -1.61 6.56
C ARG A 83 1.39 -0.99 7.64
N ASP A 84 2.65 -0.79 7.32
CA ASP A 84 3.62 -0.22 8.26
C ASP A 84 3.20 1.18 8.71
N GLU A 85 2.57 1.97 7.83
CA GLU A 85 2.05 3.31 8.16
C GLU A 85 0.97 3.34 9.26
N LEU A 86 0.35 2.19 9.53
CA LEU A 86 -0.67 1.98 10.56
C LEU A 86 -0.11 1.19 11.75
N THR A 87 1.19 0.96 11.80
CA THR A 87 1.85 0.18 12.85
C THR A 87 2.74 1.08 13.72
N LEU A 88 2.72 0.88 15.04
CA LEU A 88 3.69 1.39 15.99
C LEU A 88 4.67 0.29 16.33
N CYS A 89 5.96 0.60 16.32
CA CYS A 89 6.95 -0.18 17.04
C CYS A 89 7.10 0.41 18.44
N VAL A 90 6.85 -0.41 19.46
CA VAL A 90 6.89 -0.04 20.87
C VAL A 90 8.11 -0.71 21.49
N GLY A 91 9.14 0.08 21.81
CA GLY A 91 10.40 -0.38 22.39
C GLY A 91 10.48 -0.16 23.90
N GLY A 92 11.43 -0.85 24.54
CA GLY A 92 11.72 -0.65 25.96
C GLY A 92 10.72 -1.33 26.90
N LEU A 93 10.00 -2.36 26.44
CA LEU A 93 8.99 -3.06 27.24
C LEU A 93 9.57 -3.74 28.49
N HIS A 94 8.72 -3.96 29.50
CA HIS A 94 9.08 -4.80 30.65
C HIS A 94 9.06 -6.28 30.21
N GLN A 95 9.84 -7.14 30.87
CA GLN A 95 9.83 -8.58 30.57
C GLN A 95 8.48 -9.27 30.81
N LYS A 96 7.60 -8.63 31.58
CA LYS A 96 6.28 -9.13 31.95
C LYS A 96 5.18 -8.69 30.98
N THR A 97 5.49 -7.75 30.09
CA THR A 97 4.50 -7.18 29.18
C THR A 97 4.06 -8.21 28.16
N THR A 98 2.75 -8.40 28.05
CA THR A 98 2.14 -9.34 27.11
C THR A 98 1.41 -8.60 25.99
N SER A 99 1.03 -9.35 24.94
CA SER A 99 0.24 -8.84 23.82
C SER A 99 -1.13 -8.32 24.30
N GLU A 100 -1.72 -8.94 25.31
CA GLU A 100 -2.99 -8.53 25.93
C GLU A 100 -2.83 -7.20 26.67
N THR A 101 -1.75 -7.02 27.44
CA THR A 101 -1.45 -5.75 28.12
C THR A 101 -1.28 -4.61 27.11
N LEU A 102 -0.56 -4.86 26.01
CA LEU A 102 -0.41 -3.90 24.92
C LEU A 102 -1.75 -3.57 24.28
N HIS A 103 -2.54 -4.60 23.96
CA HIS A 103 -3.85 -4.41 23.35
C HIS A 103 -4.75 -3.54 24.24
N ALA A 104 -4.85 -3.86 25.52
CA ALA A 104 -5.63 -3.09 26.49
C ALA A 104 -5.14 -1.64 26.60
N PHE A 105 -3.82 -1.42 26.65
CA PHE A 105 -3.27 -0.08 26.77
C PHE A 105 -3.50 0.77 25.52
N TYR A 106 -3.27 0.24 24.32
CA TYR A 106 -3.36 1.02 23.08
C TYR A 106 -4.78 1.14 22.51
N SER A 107 -5.72 0.27 22.94
CA SER A 107 -7.12 0.35 22.51
C SER A 107 -7.79 1.68 22.85
N LYS A 108 -7.29 2.43 23.85
CA LYS A 108 -7.78 3.76 24.21
C LYS A 108 -7.51 4.83 23.14
N PHE A 109 -6.57 4.59 22.23
CA PHE A 109 -6.23 5.52 21.15
C PHE A 109 -6.98 5.20 19.85
N GLY A 110 -7.56 4.00 19.74
CA GLY A 110 -8.32 3.56 18.57
C GLY A 110 -8.42 2.05 18.49
N THR A 111 -9.24 1.57 17.56
CA THR A 111 -9.38 0.13 17.29
C THR A 111 -8.08 -0.44 16.74
N LEU A 112 -7.65 -1.58 17.30
CA LEU A 112 -6.43 -2.27 16.93
C LEU A 112 -6.73 -3.43 15.97
N SER A 113 -5.96 -3.54 14.89
CA SER A 113 -5.92 -4.75 14.06
C SER A 113 -5.02 -5.82 14.65
N ARG A 114 -3.97 -5.42 15.39
CA ARG A 114 -2.95 -6.31 15.96
C ARG A 114 -2.22 -5.64 17.12
N ALA A 115 -1.88 -6.40 18.14
CA ALA A 115 -0.90 -6.02 19.16
C ALA A 115 -0.09 -7.25 19.52
N GLU A 116 1.23 -7.23 19.31
CA GLU A 116 2.07 -8.41 19.48
C GLU A 116 3.45 -8.09 20.03
N VAL A 117 3.80 -8.76 21.13
CA VAL A 117 5.16 -8.75 21.68
C VAL A 117 6.06 -9.65 20.85
N CYS A 118 7.20 -9.12 20.40
CA CYS A 118 8.17 -9.91 19.67
C CYS A 118 8.94 -10.82 20.62
N LEU A 119 8.76 -12.12 20.47
CA LEU A 119 9.45 -13.16 21.24
C LEU A 119 10.66 -13.71 20.46
N SER A 120 11.68 -14.13 21.21
CA SER A 120 12.83 -14.85 20.66
C SER A 120 12.43 -16.28 20.30
N ARG A 121 12.73 -16.70 19.06
CA ARG A 121 12.38 -18.05 18.56
C ARG A 121 13.03 -19.18 19.35
N ASN A 122 14.17 -18.92 20.00
CA ASN A 122 14.96 -19.97 20.66
C ASN A 122 14.46 -20.31 22.05
N ASN A 123 13.86 -19.36 22.76
CA ASN A 123 13.57 -19.50 24.18
C ASN A 123 12.22 -18.88 24.60
N GLY A 124 11.46 -18.28 23.68
CA GLY A 124 10.15 -17.71 23.95
C GLY A 124 10.17 -16.42 24.77
N TYR A 125 11.34 -15.92 25.18
CA TYR A 125 11.44 -14.69 25.97
C TYR A 125 11.22 -13.46 25.09
N THR A 126 10.63 -12.41 25.67
CA THR A 126 10.44 -11.15 24.98
C THR A 126 11.77 -10.51 24.58
N ARG A 127 11.79 -9.96 23.37
CA ARG A 127 12.91 -9.16 22.85
C ARG A 127 12.87 -7.71 23.32
N GLY A 128 11.90 -7.36 24.18
CA GLY A 128 11.76 -6.01 24.74
C GLY A 128 11.13 -4.98 23.80
N TYR A 129 10.52 -5.44 22.70
CA TYR A 129 9.75 -4.60 21.79
C TYR A 129 8.53 -5.32 21.23
N ALA A 130 7.60 -4.54 20.67
CA ALA A 130 6.34 -5.03 20.13
C ALA A 130 5.90 -4.22 18.91
N PHE A 131 4.94 -4.79 18.18
CA PHE A 131 4.22 -4.10 17.11
C PHE A 131 2.75 -3.95 17.47
N VAL A 132 2.22 -2.74 17.30
CA VAL A 132 0.80 -2.41 17.52
C VAL A 132 0.26 -1.77 16.26
N THR A 133 -0.64 -2.46 15.56
CA THR A 133 -1.27 -1.96 14.34
C THR A 133 -2.68 -1.48 14.63
N PHE A 134 -2.98 -0.23 14.26
CA PHE A 134 -4.31 0.35 14.33
C PHE A 134 -5.08 0.09 13.04
N ASP A 135 -6.41 0.01 13.13
CA ASP A 135 -7.26 -0.01 11.94
C ASP A 135 -7.21 1.31 11.16
N PHE A 136 -6.87 2.41 11.85
CA PHE A 136 -6.88 3.75 11.30
C PHE A 136 -5.69 4.59 11.77
N ARG A 137 -5.24 5.50 10.89
CA ARG A 137 -4.08 6.37 11.15
C ARG A 137 -4.29 7.30 12.34
N GLU A 138 -5.53 7.70 12.62
CA GLU A 138 -5.87 8.51 13.79
C GLU A 138 -5.40 7.86 15.10
N GLY A 139 -5.38 6.53 15.18
CA GLY A 139 -4.87 5.81 16.35
C GLY A 139 -3.35 5.97 16.53
N ILE A 140 -2.60 5.94 15.42
CA ILE A 140 -1.15 6.24 15.42
C ILE A 140 -0.88 7.66 15.91
N ASP A 141 -1.62 8.62 15.37
CA ASP A 141 -1.43 10.03 15.72
C ASP A 141 -1.82 10.30 17.19
N ALA A 142 -2.94 9.75 17.65
CA ALA A 142 -3.38 9.86 19.05
C ALA A 142 -2.39 9.21 20.03
N ALA A 143 -1.86 8.03 19.70
CA ALA A 143 -0.83 7.38 20.50
C ALA A 143 0.47 8.21 20.55
N PHE A 144 0.94 8.72 19.41
CA PHE A 144 2.17 9.53 19.38
C PHE A 144 2.05 10.85 20.14
N ASN A 145 0.91 11.54 20.02
CA ASN A 145 0.68 12.84 20.65
C ASN A 145 0.45 12.74 22.17
N SER A 146 0.17 11.55 22.69
CA SER A 146 -0.05 11.30 24.12
C SER A 146 1.17 10.76 24.85
N GLN A 147 2.36 10.82 24.23
CA GLN A 147 3.62 10.49 24.89
C GLN A 147 3.89 11.43 26.09
N PRO A 148 4.62 10.98 27.13
CA PRO A 148 5.24 9.66 27.27
C PRO A 148 4.26 8.56 27.66
N HIS A 149 4.50 7.33 27.20
CA HIS A 149 3.72 6.16 27.58
C HIS A 149 4.44 5.36 28.65
N VAL A 150 3.68 4.87 29.64
CA VAL A 150 4.16 3.99 30.70
C VAL A 150 3.30 2.74 30.70
N ILE A 151 3.94 1.58 30.51
CA ILE A 151 3.31 0.26 30.48
C ILE A 151 4.08 -0.61 31.45
N ASP A 152 3.38 -1.31 32.35
CA ASP A 152 4.01 -2.18 33.34
C ASP A 152 5.08 -1.47 34.18
N ASP A 153 4.77 -0.24 34.61
CA ASP A 153 5.64 0.66 35.39
C ASP A 153 6.94 1.07 34.68
N LYS A 154 7.04 0.81 33.38
CA LYS A 154 8.20 1.15 32.56
C LYS A 154 7.81 2.12 31.45
N LYS A 155 8.61 3.18 31.29
CA LYS A 155 8.47 4.10 30.16
C LYS A 155 8.86 3.37 28.87
N VAL A 156 8.04 3.51 27.84
CA VAL A 156 8.26 2.90 26.53
C VAL A 156 8.57 3.96 25.48
N ASP A 157 9.28 3.55 24.44
CA ASP A 157 9.63 4.39 23.29
C ASP A 157 8.77 4.01 22.09
N LEU A 158 8.26 5.01 21.37
CA LEU A 158 7.43 4.80 20.18
C LEU A 158 8.18 5.16 18.90
N LEU A 159 8.09 4.28 17.92
CA LEU A 159 8.50 4.51 16.54
C LEU A 159 7.32 4.25 15.60
N ARG A 160 7.11 5.13 14.62
CA ARG A 160 6.10 4.91 13.57
C ARG A 160 6.62 3.86 12.61
N GLY A 161 5.77 2.92 12.25
CA GLY A 161 6.01 2.01 11.16
C GLY A 161 6.10 2.79 9.85
N VAL A 162 6.97 2.29 9.01
CA VAL A 162 7.65 3.07 7.99
C VAL A 162 6.89 3.03 6.66
N GLY A 163 5.72 3.67 6.64
CA GLY A 163 4.93 3.87 5.40
C GLY A 163 4.25 5.23 5.29
N GLY A 164 4.46 6.14 6.26
CA GLY A 164 3.77 7.43 6.32
C GLY A 164 4.51 8.63 5.71
N TYR A 165 5.70 8.41 5.15
CA TYR A 165 6.62 9.48 4.72
C TYR A 165 7.03 9.30 3.27
N THR A 166 6.06 8.95 2.43
CA THR A 166 6.29 8.61 1.03
C THR A 166 5.94 9.77 0.11
N LEU A 167 6.75 9.97 -0.92
CA LEU A 167 6.42 10.79 -2.08
C LEU A 167 6.29 9.93 -3.33
N THR A 168 5.47 10.38 -4.28
CA THR A 168 5.46 9.86 -5.64
C THR A 168 6.27 10.77 -6.56
N SER A 169 7.17 10.18 -7.33
CA SER A 169 7.91 10.78 -8.44
C SER A 169 7.23 10.38 -9.74
N ARG A 170 6.80 11.35 -10.57
CA ARG A 170 6.06 11.10 -11.83
C ARG A 170 6.69 11.83 -12.98
N ASN A 171 6.47 11.34 -14.20
CA ASN A 171 7.14 11.85 -15.41
C ASN A 171 8.65 11.59 -15.35
N LEU A 172 9.04 10.42 -14.82
CA LEU A 172 10.43 9.99 -14.79
C LEU A 172 10.95 9.74 -16.22
N PRO A 173 12.25 9.92 -16.47
CA PRO A 173 12.86 9.48 -17.71
C PRO A 173 12.60 7.98 -17.95
N PRO A 174 12.35 7.54 -19.20
CA PRO A 174 12.22 6.11 -19.52
C PRO A 174 13.45 5.29 -19.14
N SER A 175 14.62 5.93 -19.08
CA SER A 175 15.89 5.32 -18.68
C SER A 175 16.16 5.35 -17.18
N ALA A 176 15.31 5.97 -16.36
CA ALA A 176 15.51 6.06 -14.92
C ALA A 176 15.32 4.69 -14.26
N THR A 177 16.21 4.35 -13.33
CA THR A 177 16.16 3.14 -12.52
C THR A 177 15.68 3.46 -11.09
N GLU A 178 15.34 2.43 -10.32
CA GLU A 178 15.06 2.60 -8.89
C GLU A 178 16.27 3.18 -8.15
N GLU A 179 17.49 2.75 -8.51
CA GLU A 179 18.73 3.23 -7.92
C GLU A 179 18.95 4.73 -8.20
N ASP A 180 18.65 5.20 -9.42
CA ASP A 180 18.71 6.62 -9.75
C ASP A 180 17.78 7.46 -8.86
N VAL A 181 16.53 6.98 -8.69
CA VAL A 181 15.53 7.65 -7.84
C VAL A 181 15.95 7.63 -6.38
N ARG A 182 16.43 6.50 -5.87
CA ARG A 182 16.90 6.36 -4.48
C ARG A 182 18.08 7.29 -4.20
N ASN A 183 19.08 7.30 -5.08
CA ASN A 183 20.26 8.14 -4.96
C ASN A 183 19.94 9.63 -5.08
N HIS A 184 18.95 9.98 -5.90
CA HIS A 184 18.45 11.36 -5.99
C HIS A 184 17.86 11.86 -4.66
N PHE A 185 17.19 10.98 -3.90
CA PHE A 185 16.54 11.37 -2.65
C PHE A 185 17.37 11.16 -1.38
N ALA A 186 18.37 10.29 -1.40
CA ALA A 186 19.23 9.99 -0.26
C ALA A 186 19.88 11.21 0.42
N PRO A 187 20.30 12.29 -0.29
CA PRO A 187 20.85 13.48 0.35
C PRO A 187 19.85 14.25 1.24
N PHE A 188 18.54 14.06 1.03
CA PHE A 188 17.50 14.80 1.74
C PHE A 188 17.00 14.09 3.00
N GLY A 189 17.36 12.81 3.16
CA GLY A 189 17.20 12.04 4.37
C GLY A 189 17.28 10.54 4.12
N ASN A 190 17.10 9.76 5.19
CA ASN A 190 17.24 8.31 5.11
C ASN A 190 16.07 7.71 4.31
N VAL A 191 16.35 7.27 3.09
CA VAL A 191 15.43 6.54 2.21
C VAL A 191 15.42 5.08 2.61
N ILE A 192 14.29 4.64 3.10
CA ILE A 192 14.07 3.30 3.65
C ILE A 192 13.44 2.36 2.62
N ASP A 193 12.72 2.92 1.65
CA ASP A 193 12.06 2.19 0.59
C ASP A 193 11.93 3.07 -0.65
N CYS A 194 12.00 2.45 -1.82
CA CYS A 194 11.88 3.11 -3.11
C CYS A 194 11.39 2.05 -4.10
N GLU A 195 10.30 2.32 -4.79
CA GLU A 195 9.70 1.37 -5.74
C GLU A 195 9.57 2.05 -7.09
N MET A 196 10.04 1.40 -8.15
CA MET A 196 9.99 1.92 -9.51
C MET A 196 8.91 1.21 -10.33
N PHE A 197 8.15 1.99 -11.10
CA PHE A 197 7.16 1.53 -12.07
C PHE A 197 7.51 2.06 -13.47
N PRO A 198 8.47 1.42 -14.18
CA PRO A 198 9.00 1.93 -15.45
C PRO A 198 7.93 2.11 -16.53
N GLU A 199 6.99 1.16 -16.61
CA GLU A 199 5.90 1.12 -17.61
C GLU A 199 5.02 2.39 -17.62
N ILE A 200 4.94 3.08 -16.49
CA ILE A 200 4.15 4.30 -16.32
C ILE A 200 5.00 5.51 -15.93
N SER A 201 6.33 5.35 -15.88
CA SER A 201 7.29 6.41 -15.52
C SER A 201 7.01 7.05 -14.15
N ILE A 202 6.73 6.20 -13.16
CA ILE A 202 6.45 6.59 -11.77
C ILE A 202 7.40 5.85 -10.84
N ALA A 203 7.75 6.47 -9.71
CA ALA A 203 8.35 5.79 -8.56
C ALA A 203 7.72 6.28 -7.25
N SER A 204 7.76 5.47 -6.21
CA SER A 204 7.51 5.89 -4.84
C SER A 204 8.84 5.97 -4.08
N THR A 205 8.95 6.87 -3.10
CA THR A 205 10.12 6.97 -2.24
C THR A 205 9.67 7.27 -0.82
N THR A 206 9.97 6.36 0.10
CA THR A 206 9.60 6.43 1.51
C THR A 206 10.81 6.84 2.34
N PHE A 207 10.62 7.84 3.22
CA PHE A 207 11.65 8.31 4.14
C PHE A 207 11.43 7.76 5.55
N SER A 208 12.49 7.76 6.37
CA SER A 208 12.38 7.37 7.78
C SER A 208 11.63 8.38 8.66
N SER A 209 11.47 9.63 8.20
CA SER A 209 10.81 10.69 8.97
C SER A 209 10.07 11.69 8.10
N GLU A 210 9.03 12.33 8.66
CA GLU A 210 8.29 13.42 8.02
C GLU A 210 9.21 14.59 7.67
N LYS A 211 10.14 14.91 8.59
CA LYS A 211 11.13 15.97 8.41
C LYS A 211 11.95 15.74 7.14
N ASP A 212 12.34 14.51 6.86
CA ASP A 212 13.12 14.15 5.68
C ASP A 212 12.29 14.20 4.40
N LEU A 213 11.06 13.67 4.44
CA LEU A 213 10.09 13.85 3.35
C LEU A 213 9.90 15.33 3.00
N LEU A 214 9.68 16.19 4.01
CA LEU A 214 9.46 17.62 3.81
C LEU A 214 10.71 18.32 3.25
N LYS A 215 11.92 17.91 3.64
CA LYS A 215 13.17 18.41 3.02
C LYS A 215 13.24 18.01 1.56
N ALA A 216 12.97 16.75 1.23
CA ALA A 216 12.99 16.26 -0.14
C ALA A 216 11.99 17.02 -1.01
N LEU A 217 10.75 17.17 -0.57
CA LEU A 217 9.70 17.91 -1.29
C LEU A 217 10.05 19.38 -1.50
N LYS A 218 10.80 20.00 -0.57
CA LYS A 218 11.13 21.43 -0.62
C LYS A 218 12.40 21.73 -1.42
N TYR A 219 13.39 20.84 -1.37
CA TYR A 219 14.75 21.14 -1.82
C TYR A 219 15.27 20.22 -2.94
N ALA A 220 14.62 19.08 -3.21
CA ALA A 220 15.08 18.19 -4.27
C ALA A 220 14.91 18.86 -5.66
N PRO A 221 15.94 18.78 -6.53
CA PRO A 221 15.91 19.48 -7.82
C PRO A 221 14.94 18.85 -8.83
N ASN A 222 14.50 17.60 -8.56
CA ASN A 222 13.57 16.84 -9.38
C ASN A 222 13.95 16.75 -10.85
N VAL A 223 15.23 16.47 -11.10
CA VAL A 223 15.80 16.21 -12.43
C VAL A 223 16.57 14.90 -12.38
N LEU A 224 16.25 13.97 -13.27
CA LEU A 224 17.04 12.76 -13.51
C LEU A 224 17.35 12.67 -15.00
N HIS A 225 18.58 12.29 -15.35
CA HIS A 225 19.03 12.15 -16.75
C HIS A 225 18.67 13.37 -17.64
N GLY A 226 18.70 14.58 -17.07
CA GLY A 226 18.36 15.82 -17.77
C GLY A 226 16.85 16.11 -17.94
N GLN A 227 15.96 15.20 -17.54
CA GLN A 227 14.51 15.39 -17.61
C GLN A 227 13.93 15.75 -16.24
N LYS A 228 13.07 16.78 -16.21
CA LYS A 228 12.32 17.16 -15.01
C LYS A 228 11.20 16.15 -14.74
N PHE A 229 11.06 15.78 -13.48
CA PHE A 229 9.96 14.98 -12.98
C PHE A 229 9.23 15.74 -11.86
N ILE A 230 8.08 15.21 -11.43
CA ILE A 230 7.20 15.87 -10.46
C ILE A 230 7.13 14.99 -9.22
N THR A 231 7.48 15.56 -8.07
CA THR A 231 7.24 14.93 -6.76
C THR A 231 5.95 15.45 -6.15
N LYS A 232 5.14 14.55 -5.59
CA LYS A 232 4.06 14.93 -4.67
C LYS A 232 4.18 14.08 -3.40
N PRO A 233 3.89 14.63 -2.21
CA PRO A 233 3.64 13.77 -1.07
C PRO A 233 2.49 12.83 -1.43
N ILE A 234 2.65 11.56 -1.12
CA ILE A 234 1.49 10.68 -0.99
C ILE A 234 0.82 11.16 0.28
N ASP A 235 -0.20 12.01 0.13
CA ASP A 235 -0.86 12.58 1.29
C ASP A 235 -1.50 11.44 2.11
N ALA A 236 -1.47 11.58 3.43
CA ALA A 236 -2.32 10.79 4.33
C ALA A 236 -3.75 11.38 4.42
N SER A 237 -4.11 12.36 3.58
CA SER A 237 -5.38 13.10 3.59
C SER A 237 -6.41 12.71 2.52
N GLY A 238 -6.10 11.75 1.64
CA GLY A 238 -7.03 11.19 0.66
C GLY A 238 -7.26 12.01 -0.62
N SER A 239 -6.46 13.03 -0.94
CA SER A 239 -6.67 13.76 -2.20
C SER A 239 -6.34 12.92 -3.45
N LEU A 240 -5.46 11.93 -3.31
CA LEU A 240 -5.14 10.92 -4.34
C LEU A 240 -6.16 9.78 -4.35
N GLN A 241 -6.86 9.54 -3.24
CA GLN A 241 -7.91 8.52 -3.15
C GLN A 241 -9.18 8.88 -3.92
N ARG A 242 -9.37 10.15 -4.33
CA ARG A 242 -10.54 10.59 -5.11
C ARG A 242 -10.38 10.40 -6.62
N LYS A 243 -9.17 10.11 -7.08
CA LYS A 243 -8.87 9.99 -8.49
C LYS A 243 -8.50 8.54 -8.79
N VAL A 244 -8.96 8.06 -9.93
CA VAL A 244 -8.64 6.73 -10.42
C VAL A 244 -8.08 6.85 -11.83
N LEU A 245 -7.07 6.03 -12.13
CA LEU A 245 -6.55 5.85 -13.47
C LEU A 245 -7.35 4.72 -14.13
N ILE A 246 -7.84 4.97 -15.34
CA ILE A 246 -8.62 4.03 -16.12
C ILE A 246 -7.77 3.59 -17.32
N ALA A 247 -7.28 2.35 -17.34
CA ALA A 247 -6.43 1.81 -18.39
C ALA A 247 -7.18 0.83 -19.31
N GLY A 248 -6.72 0.69 -20.55
CA GLY A 248 -7.27 -0.26 -21.52
C GLY A 248 -8.52 0.25 -22.24
N LEU A 249 -8.66 1.57 -22.39
CA LEU A 249 -9.83 2.25 -22.97
C LEU A 249 -10.11 1.90 -24.45
N GLY A 250 -9.14 1.38 -25.18
CA GLY A 250 -9.19 1.06 -26.60
C GLY A 250 -9.71 2.20 -27.47
N SER A 251 -10.86 1.96 -28.10
CA SER A 251 -11.55 2.92 -28.96
C SER A 251 -12.45 3.90 -28.20
N ILE A 252 -12.53 3.81 -26.86
CA ILE A 252 -13.32 4.73 -26.03
C ILE A 252 -12.63 6.10 -26.02
N LYS A 253 -13.15 7.02 -26.85
CA LYS A 253 -12.63 8.39 -27.01
C LYS A 253 -13.53 9.49 -26.43
N SER A 254 -14.56 9.13 -25.65
CA SER A 254 -15.52 10.10 -25.13
C SER A 254 -15.44 10.28 -23.62
N LYS A 255 -15.05 11.49 -23.20
CA LYS A 255 -15.09 11.92 -21.79
C LYS A 255 -16.50 11.82 -21.21
N ILE A 256 -17.52 12.09 -22.03
CA ILE A 256 -18.93 11.99 -21.64
C ILE A 256 -19.27 10.53 -21.29
N HIS A 257 -18.79 9.57 -22.09
CA HIS A 257 -19.05 8.16 -21.83
C HIS A 257 -18.39 7.69 -20.51
N LEU A 258 -17.12 8.05 -20.28
CA LEU A 258 -16.45 7.78 -19.00
C LEU A 258 -17.20 8.38 -17.81
N LYS A 259 -17.59 9.65 -17.93
CA LYS A 259 -18.31 10.36 -16.87
C LYS A 259 -19.64 9.69 -16.57
N THR A 260 -20.45 9.37 -17.58
CA THR A 260 -21.75 8.73 -17.42
C THR A 260 -21.61 7.35 -16.79
N PHE A 261 -20.69 6.53 -17.31
CA PHE A 261 -20.47 5.18 -16.79
C PHE A 261 -20.08 5.20 -15.31
N PHE A 262 -19.10 6.03 -14.95
CA PHE A 262 -18.59 6.06 -13.58
C PHE A 262 -19.48 6.85 -12.60
N SER A 263 -20.45 7.64 -13.09
CA SER A 263 -21.38 8.37 -12.22
C SER A 263 -22.30 7.46 -11.40
N ILE A 264 -22.45 6.18 -11.78
CA ILE A 264 -23.24 5.20 -11.02
C ILE A 264 -22.59 4.84 -9.68
N TYR A 265 -21.27 5.00 -9.57
CA TYR A 265 -20.50 4.68 -8.36
C TYR A 265 -20.29 5.90 -7.45
N GLY A 266 -20.63 7.10 -7.94
CA GLY A 266 -20.58 8.33 -7.18
C GLY A 266 -20.41 9.57 -8.04
N LYS A 267 -20.41 10.74 -7.41
CA LYS A 267 -20.41 12.01 -8.14
C LYS A 267 -19.05 12.25 -8.80
N VAL A 268 -18.97 12.07 -10.12
CA VAL A 268 -17.79 12.43 -10.90
C VAL A 268 -17.68 13.95 -11.04
N VAL A 269 -16.62 14.53 -10.49
CA VAL A 269 -16.34 15.99 -10.54
C VAL A 269 -15.45 16.37 -11.70
N ASP A 270 -14.61 15.44 -12.17
CA ASP A 270 -13.74 15.66 -13.33
C ASP A 270 -13.41 14.33 -14.02
N CYS A 271 -13.13 14.37 -15.31
CA CYS A 271 -12.62 13.23 -16.05
C CYS A 271 -11.76 13.69 -17.22
N ASP A 272 -10.69 12.95 -17.49
CA ASP A 272 -9.78 13.28 -18.57
C ASP A 272 -9.42 12.05 -19.38
N LEU A 273 -9.29 12.23 -20.69
CA LEU A 273 -8.86 11.20 -21.62
C LEU A 273 -7.48 11.58 -22.12
N LYS A 274 -6.55 10.63 -22.08
CA LYS A 274 -5.23 10.82 -22.69
C LYS A 274 -5.26 10.10 -24.04
N ASP A 275 -5.76 10.81 -25.04
CA ASP A 275 -6.08 10.33 -26.40
C ASP A 275 -4.93 9.60 -27.13
N ASN A 276 -3.69 9.69 -26.63
CA ASN A 276 -2.51 9.05 -27.20
C ASN A 276 -1.97 7.86 -26.39
N ARG A 277 -2.57 7.46 -25.26
CA ARG A 277 -1.94 6.47 -24.34
C ARG A 277 -2.85 5.37 -23.79
N ASP A 278 -4.03 5.15 -24.39
CA ASP A 278 -4.96 4.08 -23.98
C ASP A 278 -5.38 4.12 -22.49
N PHE A 279 -5.37 5.32 -21.89
CA PHE A 279 -5.81 5.53 -20.52
C PHE A 279 -6.47 6.91 -20.29
N GLY A 280 -7.21 7.01 -19.20
CA GLY A 280 -7.86 8.23 -18.76
C GLY A 280 -7.90 8.31 -17.23
N PHE A 281 -8.56 9.34 -16.72
CA PHE A 281 -8.75 9.53 -15.30
C PHE A 281 -10.19 9.89 -15.00
N VAL A 282 -10.66 9.46 -13.84
CA VAL A 282 -11.93 9.90 -13.27
C VAL A 282 -11.66 10.41 -11.87
N VAL A 283 -12.19 11.59 -11.55
CA VAL A 283 -12.10 12.21 -10.24
C VAL A 283 -13.49 12.27 -9.65
N PHE A 284 -13.63 11.72 -8.45
CA PHE A 284 -14.86 11.71 -7.67
C PHE A 284 -14.89 12.85 -6.65
N ALA A 285 -16.11 13.24 -6.28
CA ALA A 285 -16.36 14.20 -5.21
C ALA A 285 -15.88 13.64 -3.86
N SER A 286 -16.00 12.31 -3.67
CA SER A 286 -15.63 11.59 -2.46
C SER A 286 -14.61 10.49 -2.76
N ALA A 287 -13.72 10.22 -1.82
CA ALA A 287 -12.76 9.14 -1.93
C ALA A 287 -13.42 7.76 -1.78
N LYS A 288 -14.53 7.70 -1.03
CA LYS A 288 -15.36 6.49 -0.92
C LYS A 288 -15.90 6.05 -2.29
N ASP A 289 -16.25 7.01 -3.15
CA ASP A 289 -16.79 6.73 -4.48
C ASP A 289 -15.70 6.18 -5.41
N ALA A 290 -14.53 6.82 -5.39
CA ALA A 290 -13.35 6.36 -6.11
C ALA A 290 -12.88 4.98 -5.64
N GLU A 291 -12.93 4.72 -4.33
CA GLU A 291 -12.67 3.41 -3.75
C GLU A 291 -13.73 2.38 -4.16
N THR A 292 -15.01 2.77 -4.22
CA THR A 292 -16.09 1.91 -4.73
C THR A 292 -15.81 1.50 -6.18
N VAL A 293 -15.28 2.42 -6.99
CA VAL A 293 -14.86 2.11 -8.36
C VAL A 293 -13.62 1.20 -8.40
N LEU A 294 -12.62 1.43 -7.56
CA LEU A 294 -11.47 0.52 -7.45
C LEU A 294 -11.90 -0.90 -7.03
N ARG A 295 -12.96 -1.01 -6.22
CA ARG A 295 -13.55 -2.28 -5.74
C ARG A 295 -14.49 -2.96 -6.74
N SER A 296 -15.03 -2.23 -7.71
CA SER A 296 -16.08 -2.74 -8.62
C SER A 296 -15.54 -3.21 -9.98
N GLY A 297 -14.23 -3.07 -10.22
CA GLY A 297 -13.56 -3.52 -11.44
C GLY A 297 -13.11 -5.00 -11.41
N PRO A 298 -12.63 -5.55 -12.53
CA PRO A 298 -12.49 -4.90 -13.84
C PRO A 298 -13.84 -4.64 -14.51
N PHE A 299 -13.94 -3.54 -15.24
CA PHE A 299 -15.19 -3.12 -15.89
C PHE A 299 -15.21 -3.52 -17.37
N LYS A 300 -16.39 -3.75 -17.92
CA LYS A 300 -16.60 -3.91 -19.37
C LYS A 300 -17.28 -2.65 -19.90
N MET A 301 -16.57 -1.88 -20.73
CA MET A 301 -17.04 -0.55 -21.17
C MET A 301 -17.23 -0.39 -22.70
N ASP A 302 -17.15 -1.46 -23.50
CA ASP A 302 -17.52 -1.42 -24.92
C ASP A 302 -18.94 -1.96 -25.17
N SER A 303 -19.51 -1.65 -26.34
CA SER A 303 -20.87 -2.04 -26.74
C SER A 303 -21.08 -3.56 -26.85
N ASN A 304 -20.00 -4.35 -26.82
CA ASN A 304 -20.02 -5.79 -27.03
C ASN A 304 -19.58 -6.58 -25.77
N GLY A 305 -19.22 -5.90 -24.67
CA GLY A 305 -18.76 -6.51 -23.42
C GLY A 305 -17.43 -7.28 -23.52
N CYS A 306 -16.59 -6.99 -24.51
CA CYS A 306 -15.40 -7.80 -24.81
C CYS A 306 -14.10 -7.28 -24.20
N ARG A 307 -13.98 -5.97 -23.95
CA ARG A 307 -12.73 -5.38 -23.42
C ARG A 307 -12.84 -5.00 -21.95
N SER A 308 -11.93 -5.55 -21.15
CA SER A 308 -11.74 -5.20 -19.75
C SER A 308 -11.02 -3.86 -19.63
N VAL A 309 -11.60 -2.96 -18.85
CA VAL A 309 -11.03 -1.69 -18.43
C VAL A 309 -10.58 -1.85 -16.99
N PHE A 310 -9.31 -1.53 -16.77
CA PHE A 310 -8.67 -1.66 -15.46
C PHE A 310 -8.67 -0.32 -14.76
N VAL A 311 -9.00 -0.34 -13.46
CA VAL A 311 -9.02 0.86 -12.64
C VAL A 311 -7.91 0.73 -11.61
N HIS A 312 -6.98 1.67 -11.66
CA HIS A 312 -5.83 1.72 -10.77
C HIS A 312 -5.96 2.91 -9.81
N PRO A 313 -5.47 2.78 -8.57
CA PRO A 313 -5.34 3.92 -7.67
C PRO A 313 -4.53 5.01 -8.36
N PHE A 314 -4.95 6.26 -8.23
CA PHE A 314 -4.16 7.37 -8.72
C PHE A 314 -3.05 7.67 -7.71
N LEU A 315 -1.83 7.20 -8.00
CA LEU A 315 -0.61 7.48 -7.23
C LEU A 315 -0.10 8.93 -7.40
#